data_AF-A0A5C5XMU3-F1
#
_entry.id   AF-A0A5C5XMU3-F1
#
_cell.length_a   1.000
_cell.length_b   1.000
_cell.length_c   1.000
_cell.angle_alpha   90.00
_cell.angle_beta   90.00
_cell.angle_gamma   90.00
#
_symmetry.space_group_name_H-M   'P 1'
#
loop_
_entity.id
_entity.type
_entity.pdbx_description
1 polymer ?
#
loop_
_entity_poly.entity_id
_entity_poly.type
_entity_poly.pdbx_seq_one_letter_code
_entity_poly.pdbx_strand_id
1 'polypeptide(L)'
;MRFETPPQPAPYLSRQDQRRLLGMVAGLSFIMIAILWAARPETWHWLIPPDNESAVNSPLSEGNEAPPFLASQAPDPFGSSSNAVNSSVSPVDTENSSKVGSATNIPPDWLESINDQFMGLRVDESDAYYRILAHVSRLDEDLLNEKARKDILHVNLIHSPNLFRGELISLKGTARRILPLKTTDNPYGVKTAYEVWITTEDSGNDPWRVVTTSLDKRLPRGENVNAPVKLVGYFFKLYSYASNGGQHMAPLILSARVESNIVVRVAPSGTGLQPYIILFAALFGFGTLLLVTAYHQGDHIFRTEISKKFRPEDLESRKVLQEMAGKEYDPTEILRQASDNQNVPK
;
A
#
# COMPACT_ATOMS: atom_id res chain seq x y z
N MET A 1 -69.83 -12.37 -51.92
CA MET A 1 -68.44 -11.85 -51.82
C MET A 1 -68.06 -11.87 -50.35
N ARG A 2 -67.16 -12.77 -49.94
CA ARG A 2 -66.57 -12.77 -48.58
C ARG A 2 -65.19 -12.14 -48.68
N PHE A 3 -64.94 -11.11 -47.90
CA PHE A 3 -63.61 -10.49 -47.80
C PHE A 3 -62.72 -11.36 -46.90
N GLU A 4 -61.61 -11.84 -47.45
CA GLU A 4 -60.56 -12.50 -46.67
C GLU A 4 -59.78 -11.42 -45.90
N THR A 5 -59.74 -11.54 -44.58
CA THR A 5 -58.86 -10.71 -43.73
C THR A 5 -57.40 -11.11 -43.95
N PRO A 6 -56.47 -10.14 -44.12
CA PRO A 6 -55.07 -10.45 -44.34
C PRO A 6 -54.43 -11.07 -43.09
N PRO A 7 -53.49 -12.02 -43.25
CA PRO A 7 -52.81 -12.66 -42.12
C PRO A 7 -51.96 -11.64 -41.36
N GLN A 8 -52.15 -11.57 -40.03
CA GLN A 8 -51.31 -10.74 -39.17
C GLN A 8 -49.87 -11.30 -39.12
N PRO A 9 -48.83 -10.46 -39.15
CA PRO A 9 -47.45 -10.93 -39.07
C PRO A 9 -47.16 -11.57 -37.71
N ALA A 10 -46.46 -12.70 -37.71
CA ALA A 10 -46.12 -13.43 -36.49
C ALA A 10 -45.28 -12.55 -35.55
N PRO A 11 -45.63 -12.46 -34.25
CA PRO A 11 -44.86 -11.68 -33.29
C PRO A 11 -43.50 -12.36 -33.04
N TYR A 12 -42.42 -11.76 -33.53
CA TYR A 12 -41.08 -12.38 -33.59
C TYR A 12 -40.39 -12.60 -32.23
N LEU A 13 -40.98 -12.21 -31.10
CA LEU A 13 -40.45 -12.49 -29.78
C LEU A 13 -41.59 -12.75 -28.79
N SER A 14 -41.70 -13.99 -28.32
CA SER A 14 -42.62 -14.32 -27.23
C SER A 14 -42.18 -13.59 -25.95
N ARG A 15 -43.13 -13.22 -25.07
CA ARG A 15 -42.81 -12.59 -23.77
C ARG A 15 -41.86 -13.45 -22.92
N GLN A 16 -41.80 -14.75 -23.19
CA GLN A 16 -40.87 -15.68 -22.54
C GLN A 16 -39.46 -15.55 -23.11
N ASP A 17 -39.30 -15.40 -24.43
CA ASP A 17 -37.99 -15.19 -25.06
C ASP A 17 -37.37 -13.83 -24.72
N GLN A 18 -38.19 -12.78 -24.54
CA GLN A 18 -37.70 -11.49 -24.05
C GLN A 18 -37.13 -11.59 -22.63
N ARG A 19 -37.75 -12.39 -21.74
CA ARG A 19 -37.24 -12.64 -20.39
C ARG A 19 -35.96 -13.49 -20.40
N ARG A 20 -35.83 -14.42 -21.35
CA ARG A 20 -34.60 -15.23 -21.56
C ARG A 20 -33.42 -14.36 -21.97
N LEU A 21 -33.60 -13.49 -22.97
CA LEU A 21 -32.58 -12.54 -23.42
C LEU A 21 -32.18 -11.59 -22.30
N LEU A 22 -33.16 -11.05 -21.56
CA LEU A 22 -32.88 -10.14 -20.45
C LEU A 22 -32.12 -10.83 -19.31
N GLY A 23 -32.41 -12.10 -19.01
CA GLY A 23 -31.67 -12.89 -18.03
C GLY A 23 -30.21 -13.13 -18.44
N MET A 24 -29.95 -13.46 -19.71
CA MET A 24 -28.58 -13.64 -20.22
C MET A 24 -27.79 -12.32 -20.20
N VAL A 25 -28.41 -11.22 -20.63
CA VAL A 25 -27.78 -9.90 -20.61
C VAL A 25 -27.49 -9.44 -19.18
N ALA A 26 -28.40 -9.69 -18.24
CA ALA A 26 -28.18 -9.38 -16.84
C ALA A 26 -27.03 -10.20 -16.22
N GLY A 27 -26.94 -11.49 -16.53
CA GLY A 27 -25.83 -12.34 -16.09
C GLY A 27 -24.48 -11.89 -16.67
N LEU A 28 -24.45 -11.51 -17.95
CA LEU A 28 -23.23 -11.02 -18.60
C LEU A 28 -22.80 -9.65 -18.05
N SER A 29 -23.77 -8.76 -17.77
CA SER A 29 -23.50 -7.48 -17.14
C SER A 29 -22.95 -7.64 -15.72
N PHE A 30 -23.47 -8.61 -14.95
CA PHE A 30 -22.95 -8.94 -13.63
C PHE A 30 -21.51 -9.47 -13.66
N ILE A 31 -21.19 -10.37 -14.61
CA ILE A 31 -19.82 -10.86 -14.82
C ILE A 31 -18.89 -9.69 -15.16
N MET A 32 -19.32 -8.76 -16.02
CA MET A 32 -18.51 -7.61 -16.39
C MET A 32 -18.27 -6.66 -15.20
N ILE A 33 -19.28 -6.45 -14.34
CA ILE A 33 -19.14 -5.67 -13.10
C ILE A 33 -18.19 -6.37 -12.12
N ALA A 34 -18.25 -7.70 -12.00
CA ALA A 34 -17.33 -8.47 -11.17
C ALA A 34 -15.88 -8.36 -11.66
N ILE A 35 -15.66 -8.40 -12.98
CA ILE A 35 -14.34 -8.18 -13.58
C ILE A 35 -13.84 -6.76 -13.31
N LEU A 36 -14.70 -5.74 -13.45
CA LEU A 36 -14.34 -4.35 -13.16
C LEU A 36 -14.04 -4.11 -11.68
N TRP A 37 -14.71 -4.82 -10.77
CA TRP A 37 -14.44 -4.76 -9.34
C TRP A 37 -13.13 -5.47 -8.98
N ALA A 38 -12.89 -6.66 -9.56
CA ALA A 38 -11.64 -7.41 -9.40
C ALA A 38 -10.43 -6.70 -10.05
N ALA A 39 -10.63 -5.82 -11.02
CA ALA A 39 -9.55 -5.04 -11.62
C ALA A 39 -9.01 -3.93 -10.70
N ARG A 40 -9.64 -3.67 -9.54
CA ARG A 40 -9.15 -2.67 -8.58
C ARG A 40 -7.97 -3.23 -7.79
N PRO A 41 -6.76 -2.63 -7.85
CA PRO A 41 -5.56 -3.15 -7.19
C PRO A 41 -5.71 -3.25 -5.67
N GLU A 42 -6.57 -2.43 -5.06
CA GLU A 42 -6.87 -2.46 -3.63
C GLU A 42 -7.46 -3.80 -3.16
N THR A 43 -8.16 -4.53 -4.03
CA THR A 43 -8.78 -5.83 -3.68
C THR A 43 -7.76 -6.98 -3.59
N TRP A 44 -6.54 -6.80 -4.12
CA TRP A 44 -5.50 -7.83 -4.17
C TRP A 44 -4.45 -7.70 -3.06
N HIS A 45 -4.54 -6.70 -2.18
CA HIS A 45 -3.52 -6.48 -1.13
C HIS A 45 -3.36 -7.66 -0.17
N TRP A 46 -4.36 -8.52 -0.03
CA TRP A 46 -4.27 -9.72 0.79
C TRP A 46 -3.51 -10.86 0.10
N LEU A 47 -3.43 -10.85 -1.24
CA LEU A 47 -2.80 -11.90 -2.05
C LEU A 47 -1.40 -11.50 -2.55
N ILE A 48 -1.18 -10.21 -2.81
CA ILE A 48 0.10 -9.66 -3.29
C ILE A 48 0.43 -8.45 -2.39
N PRO A 49 1.35 -8.60 -1.41
CA PRO A 49 1.85 -7.47 -0.64
C PRO A 49 2.52 -6.47 -1.59
N PRO A 50 2.26 -5.16 -1.47
CA PRO A 50 2.88 -4.19 -2.36
C PRO A 50 4.40 -4.22 -2.19
N ASP A 51 5.08 -4.29 -3.31
CA ASP A 51 6.52 -4.16 -3.43
C ASP A 51 6.93 -2.85 -2.76
N ASN A 52 7.96 -2.92 -1.94
CA ASN A 52 8.54 -1.87 -1.10
C ASN A 52 8.90 -0.57 -1.83
N GLU A 53 8.88 -0.52 -3.17
CA GLU A 53 9.15 0.68 -3.95
C GLU A 53 7.95 1.64 -4.05
N SER A 54 6.70 1.14 -3.99
CA SER A 54 5.51 2.00 -4.16
C SER A 54 5.13 2.78 -2.90
N ALA A 55 5.62 2.39 -1.72
CA ALA A 55 5.35 3.08 -0.45
C ALA A 55 6.20 4.35 -0.25
N VAL A 56 7.25 4.55 -1.06
CA VAL A 56 8.13 5.74 -0.99
C VAL A 56 7.48 6.97 -1.63
N ASN A 57 6.48 6.78 -2.50
CA ASN A 57 5.92 7.87 -3.34
C ASN A 57 4.42 8.13 -3.15
N SER A 58 3.82 7.75 -2.01
CA SER A 58 2.45 8.19 -1.71
C SER A 58 2.48 9.59 -1.10
N PRO A 59 1.93 10.63 -1.77
CA PRO A 59 1.78 11.93 -1.15
C PRO A 59 0.84 11.82 0.06
N LEU A 60 1.24 12.46 1.16
CA LEU A 60 0.43 12.61 2.37
C LEU A 60 -0.92 13.22 1.98
N SER A 61 -1.98 12.40 1.97
CA SER A 61 -3.34 12.90 1.80
C SER A 61 -3.74 13.60 3.09
N GLU A 62 -3.86 14.93 3.04
CA GLU A 62 -4.55 15.74 4.04
C GLU A 62 -5.96 15.18 4.23
N GLY A 63 -6.22 14.66 5.43
CA GLY A 63 -7.53 14.25 5.90
C GLY A 63 -7.74 14.84 7.28
N ASN A 64 -8.46 15.96 7.32
CA ASN A 64 -8.99 16.56 8.54
C ASN A 64 -9.71 15.52 9.39
N GLU A 65 -9.26 15.33 10.63
CA GLU A 65 -10.10 15.14 11.82
C GLU A 65 -9.20 14.98 13.06
N ALA A 66 -8.93 16.10 13.74
CA ALA A 66 -8.43 16.07 15.12
C ALA A 66 -9.62 15.85 16.07
N PRO A 67 -9.55 14.92 17.05
CA PRO A 67 -10.61 14.73 18.03
C PRO A 67 -10.68 15.91 19.03
N PRO A 68 -11.88 16.23 19.56
CA PRO A 68 -12.11 17.44 20.33
C PRO A 68 -11.58 17.26 21.75
N PHE A 69 -10.54 18.00 22.12
CA PHE A 69 -10.17 18.18 23.52
C PHE A 69 -10.83 19.42 24.10
N LEU A 70 -11.37 19.22 25.29
CA LEU A 70 -12.27 20.08 26.06
C LEU A 70 -11.82 21.54 26.17
N ALA A 71 -12.80 22.41 25.93
CA ALA A 71 -12.77 23.80 26.31
C ALA A 71 -12.65 23.96 27.83
N SER A 72 -11.65 24.71 28.27
CA SER A 72 -11.70 25.42 29.55
C SER A 72 -11.30 26.86 29.30
N GLN A 73 -12.32 27.69 29.36
CA GLN A 73 -12.36 29.12 29.15
C GLN A 73 -11.95 29.82 30.45
N ALA A 74 -10.96 30.71 30.38
CA ALA A 74 -10.77 31.76 31.38
C ALA A 74 -10.30 33.05 30.67
N PRO A 75 -10.71 34.24 31.13
CA PRO A 75 -10.74 35.44 30.32
C PRO A 75 -9.51 36.33 30.51
N ASP A 76 -8.96 36.81 29.39
CA ASP A 76 -8.10 37.99 29.36
C ASP A 76 -8.94 39.25 29.60
N PRO A 77 -8.52 40.17 30.49
CA PRO A 77 -8.95 41.55 30.43
C PRO A 77 -7.83 42.42 29.85
N PHE A 78 -8.22 43.37 29.00
CA PHE A 78 -7.43 44.48 28.40
C PHE A 78 -6.58 44.07 27.18
N GLY A 79 -6.81 44.53 25.95
CA GLY A 79 -7.59 45.65 25.43
C GLY A 79 -6.68 46.72 24.82
N SER A 80 -6.64 46.77 23.48
CA SER A 80 -6.12 47.87 22.63
C SER A 80 -4.60 48.10 22.62
N SER A 81 -3.96 48.55 21.55
CA SER A 81 -4.16 48.64 20.10
C SER A 81 -2.88 49.30 19.53
N SER A 82 -2.69 49.19 18.21
CA SER A 82 -1.87 50.09 17.37
C SER A 82 -0.34 50.08 17.53
N ASN A 83 0.36 49.57 16.54
CA ASN A 83 0.97 50.42 15.50
C ASN A 83 1.76 49.57 14.50
N ALA A 84 1.27 49.55 13.26
CA ALA A 84 2.06 49.23 12.09
C ALA A 84 2.92 50.45 11.74
N VAL A 85 4.24 50.28 11.77
CA VAL A 85 5.17 51.16 11.06
C VAL A 85 6.17 50.28 10.32
N ASN A 86 6.03 50.26 9.00
CA ASN A 86 7.05 49.81 8.06
C ASN A 86 8.35 50.60 8.26
N SER A 87 9.48 49.91 8.27
CA SER A 87 10.75 50.45 7.77
C SER A 87 11.64 49.30 7.34
N SER A 88 11.52 48.97 6.07
CA SER A 88 12.48 48.21 5.29
C SER A 88 13.61 49.14 4.85
N VAL A 89 14.79 49.04 5.45
CA VAL A 89 16.10 49.35 4.83
C VAL A 89 17.19 48.55 5.57
N SER A 90 17.78 47.57 4.90
CA SER A 90 19.16 47.14 5.19
C SER A 90 20.12 48.01 4.36
N PRO A 91 21.29 48.35 4.92
CA PRO A 91 22.49 47.73 4.36
C PRO A 91 23.49 47.30 5.45
N VAL A 92 24.09 46.13 5.19
CA VAL A 92 25.43 45.66 5.55
C VAL A 92 26.10 46.37 6.73
N ASP A 93 26.25 45.65 7.84
CA ASP A 93 27.45 45.69 8.67
C ASP A 93 27.84 44.26 9.06
N THR A 94 29.04 43.91 8.62
CA THR A 94 29.85 42.81 9.11
C THR A 94 30.22 43.10 10.57
N GLU A 95 30.36 42.03 11.37
CA GLU A 95 30.82 41.96 12.76
C GLU A 95 29.71 41.75 13.81
N ASN A 96 29.95 40.73 14.64
CA ASN A 96 29.17 40.26 15.79
C ASN A 96 27.90 39.42 15.53
N SER A 97 28.11 38.15 15.17
CA SER A 97 27.25 37.07 15.69
C SER A 97 28.04 35.81 16.03
N SER A 98 29.06 35.99 16.88
CA SER A 98 29.57 34.94 17.75
C SER A 98 28.95 35.13 19.12
N LYS A 99 27.75 34.58 19.34
CA LYS A 99 27.21 34.25 20.67
C LYS A 99 25.93 33.43 20.50
N VAL A 100 25.94 32.24 21.11
CA VAL A 100 24.92 31.19 21.07
C VAL A 100 24.99 30.32 19.80
N GLY A 101 26.05 29.52 19.72
CA GLY A 101 26.02 28.31 18.91
C GLY A 101 24.84 27.44 19.35
N SER A 102 24.13 26.86 18.38
CA SER A 102 23.04 25.91 18.62
C SER A 102 23.43 24.94 19.73
N ALA A 103 22.56 24.68 20.72
CA ALA A 103 22.88 23.84 21.88
C ALA A 103 23.39 22.43 21.52
N THR A 104 23.18 22.04 20.26
CA THR A 104 23.57 20.79 19.63
C THR A 104 24.93 20.83 18.92
N ASN A 105 25.58 21.98 18.76
CA ASN A 105 26.87 22.08 18.07
C ASN A 105 28.02 21.80 19.05
N ILE A 106 28.96 20.95 18.64
CA ILE A 106 30.17 20.69 19.42
C ILE A 106 31.16 21.85 19.23
N PRO A 107 31.67 22.46 20.30
CA PRO A 107 32.70 23.49 20.20
C PRO A 107 33.98 22.96 19.51
N PRO A 108 34.61 23.74 18.60
CA PRO A 108 35.81 23.32 17.89
C PRO A 108 36.96 22.89 18.82
N ASP A 109 37.12 23.59 19.95
CA ASP A 109 38.15 23.31 20.97
C ASP A 109 38.08 21.87 21.51
N TRP A 110 36.91 21.22 21.47
CA TRP A 110 36.75 19.83 21.92
C TRP A 110 37.28 18.82 20.91
N LEU A 111 37.48 19.24 19.66
CA LEU A 111 37.82 18.36 18.54
C LEU A 111 39.31 18.39 18.19
N GLU A 112 40.08 19.34 18.74
CA GLU A 112 41.49 19.60 18.40
C GLU A 112 42.41 18.40 18.68
N SER A 113 42.15 17.65 19.74
CA SER A 113 42.99 16.50 20.13
C SER A 113 42.68 15.20 19.38
N ILE A 114 41.63 15.19 18.54
CA ILE A 114 41.12 13.99 17.88
C ILE A 114 41.96 13.62 16.66
N ASN A 115 42.44 12.38 16.63
CA ASN A 115 43.25 11.84 15.55
C ASN A 115 42.63 10.58 14.95
N ASP A 116 42.50 10.57 13.62
CA ASP A 116 41.95 9.45 12.87
C ASP A 116 42.95 8.26 12.77
N GLN A 117 42.44 7.10 12.36
CA GLN A 117 43.23 5.93 11.92
C GLN A 117 44.00 5.21 13.04
N PHE A 118 43.71 5.52 14.30
CA PHE A 118 44.26 4.78 15.43
C PHE A 118 43.29 3.70 15.94
N MET A 119 43.86 2.57 16.33
CA MET A 119 43.15 1.54 17.09
C MET A 119 43.13 1.95 18.57
N GLY A 120 41.93 1.95 19.15
CA GLY A 120 41.70 2.36 20.53
C GLY A 120 41.40 3.85 20.72
N LEU A 121 41.18 4.21 21.99
CA LEU A 121 41.01 5.59 22.45
C LEU A 121 42.33 6.05 23.06
N ARG A 122 42.89 7.15 22.56
CA ARG A 122 44.13 7.70 23.09
C ARG A 122 43.88 8.51 24.36
N VAL A 123 44.93 8.75 25.14
CA VAL A 123 44.82 9.50 26.40
C VAL A 123 44.44 10.96 26.16
N ASP A 124 45.03 11.59 25.13
CA ASP A 124 44.73 12.96 24.67
C ASP A 124 43.30 13.12 24.13
N GLU A 125 42.72 12.05 23.57
CA GLU A 125 41.35 12.02 23.05
C GLU A 125 40.30 11.70 24.12
N SER A 126 40.72 11.14 25.27
CA SER A 126 39.80 10.61 26.27
C SER A 126 38.87 11.69 26.85
N ASP A 127 39.38 12.91 27.05
CA ASP A 127 38.57 14.03 27.51
C ASP A 127 37.47 14.38 26.51
N ALA A 128 37.83 14.60 25.24
CA ALA A 128 36.89 14.89 24.16
C ALA A 128 35.82 13.81 24.01
N TYR A 129 36.26 12.54 24.04
CA TYR A 129 35.39 11.38 23.91
C TYR A 129 34.32 11.31 25.00
N TYR A 130 34.72 11.38 26.28
CA TYR A 130 33.76 11.31 27.39
C TYR A 130 32.93 12.59 27.50
N ARG A 131 33.50 13.75 27.15
CA ARG A 131 32.79 15.03 27.13
C ARG A 131 31.65 15.02 26.11
N ILE A 132 31.91 14.54 24.88
CA ILE A 132 30.89 14.42 23.82
C ILE A 132 29.83 13.38 24.21
N LEU A 133 30.22 12.22 24.74
CA LEU A 133 29.26 11.20 25.22
C LEU A 133 28.36 11.74 26.34
N ALA A 134 28.91 12.51 27.27
CA ALA A 134 28.14 13.15 28.33
C ALA A 134 27.25 14.27 27.79
N HIS A 135 27.72 15.02 26.79
CA HIS A 135 26.95 16.08 26.14
C HIS A 135 25.72 15.51 25.40
N VAL A 136 25.91 14.52 24.52
CA VAL A 136 24.81 13.90 23.77
C VAL A 136 23.78 13.25 24.71
N SER A 137 24.22 12.68 25.84
CA SER A 137 23.32 12.05 26.82
C SER A 137 22.48 13.03 27.63
N ARG A 138 22.77 14.34 27.58
CA ARG A 138 21.99 15.39 28.25
C ARG A 138 21.01 16.11 27.33
N LEU A 139 21.16 15.94 26.01
CA LEU A 139 20.29 16.56 25.03
C LEU A 139 18.98 15.78 24.90
N ASP A 140 17.92 16.50 24.53
CA ASP A 140 16.61 15.93 24.28
C ASP A 140 16.59 15.11 22.97
N GLU A 141 15.96 13.93 22.99
CA GLU A 141 15.95 13.01 21.86
C GLU A 141 15.22 13.59 20.64
N ASP A 142 14.16 14.39 20.82
CA ASP A 142 13.42 15.00 19.71
C ASP A 142 14.24 16.10 19.03
N LEU A 143 14.93 16.92 19.83
CA LEU A 143 15.85 17.94 19.31
C LEU A 143 16.99 17.31 18.51
N LEU A 144 17.57 16.21 19.01
CA LEU A 144 18.62 15.47 18.30
C LEU A 144 18.09 14.94 16.96
N ASN A 145 16.90 14.34 16.92
CA ASN A 145 16.31 13.83 15.69
C ASN A 145 15.96 14.93 14.66
N GLU A 146 15.59 16.12 15.12
CA GLU A 146 15.30 17.28 14.26
C GLU A 146 16.57 17.82 13.61
N LYS A 147 17.63 18.01 14.40
CA LYS A 147 18.89 18.63 13.93
C LYS A 147 19.84 17.67 13.22
N ALA A 148 19.66 16.37 13.38
CA ALA A 148 20.55 15.38 12.79
C ALA A 148 20.50 15.36 11.26
N ARG A 149 21.69 15.36 10.65
CA ARG A 149 21.92 15.17 9.22
C ARG A 149 21.56 13.73 8.83
N LYS A 150 20.84 13.57 7.73
CA LYS A 150 20.40 12.27 7.17
C LYS A 150 21.01 11.98 5.80
N ASP A 151 21.74 12.94 5.26
CA ASP A 151 22.34 13.00 3.93
C ASP A 151 23.80 12.52 3.89
N ILE A 152 24.41 12.24 5.05
CA ILE A 152 25.81 11.84 5.14
C ILE A 152 25.93 10.33 4.95
N LEU A 153 26.66 9.94 3.90
CA LEU A 153 26.97 8.54 3.58
C LEU A 153 28.27 8.09 4.25
N HIS A 154 28.41 6.78 4.42
CA HIS A 154 29.60 6.11 4.95
C HIS A 154 30.88 6.56 4.21
N VAL A 155 30.83 6.55 2.87
CA VAL A 155 31.95 6.93 2.00
C VAL A 155 32.42 8.37 2.20
N ASN A 156 31.51 9.30 2.56
CA ASN A 156 31.86 10.69 2.82
C ASN A 156 32.74 10.82 4.06
N LEU A 157 32.44 10.04 5.10
CA LEU A 157 33.22 10.02 6.35
C LEU A 157 34.58 9.36 6.16
N ILE A 158 34.65 8.32 5.32
CA ILE A 158 35.92 7.65 5.01
C ILE A 158 36.87 8.58 4.25
N HIS A 159 36.38 9.31 3.24
CA HIS A 159 37.24 10.17 2.42
C HIS A 159 37.51 11.55 3.03
N SER A 160 36.55 12.11 3.75
CA SER A 160 36.62 13.49 4.24
C SER A 160 36.29 13.61 5.73
N PRO A 161 36.93 12.83 6.62
CA PRO A 161 36.56 12.78 8.04
C PRO A 161 36.67 14.15 8.73
N ASN A 162 37.65 14.96 8.36
CA ASN A 162 37.86 16.29 8.95
C ASN A 162 36.68 17.25 8.70
N LEU A 163 35.94 17.10 7.59
CA LEU A 163 34.81 17.97 7.26
C LEU A 163 33.55 17.65 8.07
N PHE A 164 33.43 16.41 8.57
CA PHE A 164 32.24 15.94 9.26
C PHE A 164 32.46 15.73 10.76
N ARG A 165 33.67 15.97 11.27
CA ARG A 165 34.00 15.74 12.68
C ARG A 165 33.14 16.63 13.57
N GLY A 166 32.46 16.02 14.54
CA GLY A 166 31.53 16.69 15.42
C GLY A 166 30.14 16.97 14.80
N GLU A 167 29.87 16.52 13.57
CA GLU A 167 28.54 16.62 12.98
C GLU A 167 27.57 15.62 13.62
N LEU A 168 26.33 16.05 13.81
CA LEU A 168 25.26 15.21 14.32
C LEU A 168 24.60 14.42 13.17
N ILE A 169 24.61 13.10 13.25
CA ILE A 169 24.18 12.20 12.18
C ILE A 169 23.07 11.28 12.68
N SER A 170 22.04 11.09 11.86
CA SER A 170 21.01 10.06 12.06
C SER A 170 21.37 8.81 11.28
N LEU A 171 21.47 7.68 11.97
CA LEU A 171 21.88 6.41 11.40
C LEU A 171 20.76 5.39 11.55
N LYS A 172 20.43 4.69 10.46
CA LYS A 172 19.52 3.55 10.42
C LYS A 172 20.22 2.39 9.75
N GLY A 173 20.20 1.22 10.38
CA GLY A 173 20.88 0.05 9.84
C GLY A 173 20.59 -1.21 10.63
N THR A 174 21.46 -2.20 10.47
CA THR A 174 21.36 -3.49 11.13
C THR A 174 22.54 -3.65 12.09
N ALA A 175 22.25 -3.80 13.38
CA ALA A 175 23.26 -4.15 14.36
C ALA A 175 23.76 -5.57 14.11
N ARG A 176 25.09 -5.72 13.99
CA ARG A 176 25.81 -6.98 13.77
C ARG A 176 26.48 -7.50 15.04
N ARG A 177 26.85 -6.59 15.96
CA ARG A 177 27.48 -6.91 17.24
C ARG A 177 27.08 -5.88 18.28
N ILE A 178 26.72 -6.32 19.49
CA ILE A 178 26.39 -5.46 20.63
C ILE A 178 27.07 -6.02 21.87
N LEU A 179 28.08 -5.31 22.38
CA LEU A 179 28.85 -5.72 23.56
C LEU A 179 28.92 -4.62 24.61
N PRO A 180 28.98 -4.97 25.91
CA PRO A 180 29.30 -4.01 26.96
C PRO A 180 30.75 -3.52 26.80
N LEU A 181 30.95 -2.21 26.89
CA LEU A 181 32.26 -1.59 26.86
C LEU A 181 32.65 -1.20 28.29
N LYS A 182 33.83 -1.62 28.74
CA LYS A 182 34.37 -1.18 30.03
C LYS A 182 34.75 0.29 29.94
N THR A 183 34.13 1.12 30.76
CA THR A 183 34.47 2.54 30.89
C THR A 183 35.51 2.71 31.99
N THR A 184 36.53 3.53 31.74
CA THR A 184 37.44 4.01 32.78
C THR A 184 36.75 5.13 33.56
N ASP A 185 37.18 5.35 34.81
CA ASP A 185 36.76 6.51 35.57
C ASP A 185 37.05 7.80 34.78
N ASN A 186 36.02 8.61 34.61
CA ASN A 186 36.06 9.84 33.83
C ASN A 186 35.35 10.97 34.60
N PRO A 187 35.79 12.22 34.43
CA PRO A 187 35.23 13.36 35.16
C PRO A 187 33.77 13.69 34.80
N TYR A 188 33.25 13.07 33.73
CA TYR A 188 31.90 13.34 33.21
C TYR A 188 30.83 12.37 33.73
N GLY A 189 31.22 11.35 34.51
CA GLY A 189 30.30 10.42 35.16
C GLY A 189 29.71 9.33 34.25
N VAL A 190 30.33 9.06 33.09
CA VAL A 190 29.90 7.98 32.19
C VAL A 190 30.31 6.63 32.78
N LYS A 191 29.36 5.89 33.36
CA LYS A 191 29.62 4.61 34.06
C LYS A 191 29.38 3.36 33.21
N THR A 192 28.51 3.48 32.21
CA THR A 192 28.11 2.36 31.35
C THR A 192 28.16 2.81 29.91
N ALA A 193 28.84 2.03 29.08
CA ALA A 193 28.85 2.21 27.65
C ALA A 193 28.68 0.85 26.97
N TYR A 194 28.11 0.88 25.77
CA TYR A 194 27.99 -0.28 24.90
C TYR A 194 28.65 0.05 23.57
N GLU A 195 29.35 -0.93 23.04
CA GLU A 195 29.84 -0.91 21.67
C GLU A 195 28.84 -1.63 20.78
N VAL A 196 28.41 -0.96 19.72
CA VAL A 196 27.48 -1.49 18.72
C VAL A 196 28.11 -1.35 17.35
N TRP A 197 28.26 -2.46 16.64
CA TRP A 197 28.69 -2.46 15.24
C TRP A 197 27.46 -2.56 14.35
N ILE A 198 27.31 -1.62 13.42
CA ILE A 198 26.11 -1.47 12.58
C ILE A 198 26.54 -1.48 11.12
N THR A 199 25.83 -2.22 10.28
CA THR A 199 25.94 -2.10 8.82
C THR A 199 24.72 -1.37 8.29
N THR A 200 24.95 -0.38 7.43
CA THR A 200 23.92 0.33 6.69
C THR A 200 23.93 -0.10 5.22
N GLU A 201 22.85 0.22 4.50
CA GLU A 201 22.70 -0.13 3.09
C GLU A 201 23.83 0.44 2.21
N ASP A 202 24.26 1.67 2.48
CA ASP A 202 25.33 2.35 1.76
C ASP A 202 26.74 1.86 2.13
N SER A 203 26.91 1.31 3.34
CA SER A 203 28.20 0.79 3.82
C SER A 203 28.50 -0.65 3.36
N GLY A 204 27.48 -1.38 2.92
CA GLY A 204 27.61 -2.78 2.55
C GLY A 204 28.11 -3.64 3.71
N ASN A 205 29.34 -4.15 3.60
CA ASN A 205 29.97 -5.00 4.63
C ASN A 205 30.92 -4.23 5.56
N ASP A 206 31.15 -2.94 5.31
CA ASP A 206 31.96 -2.10 6.17
C ASP A 206 31.09 -1.55 7.30
N PRO A 207 31.46 -1.75 8.57
CA PRO A 207 30.60 -1.38 9.69
C PRO A 207 30.86 0.05 10.16
N TRP A 208 29.82 0.64 10.73
CA TRP A 208 29.88 1.76 11.64
C TRP A 208 30.14 1.24 13.05
N ARG A 209 31.04 1.87 13.77
CA ARG A 209 31.26 1.61 15.19
C ARG A 209 30.53 2.66 15.99
N VAL A 210 29.62 2.27 16.86
CA VAL A 210 28.87 3.19 17.69
C VAL A 210 29.17 2.91 19.15
N VAL A 211 29.49 3.95 19.91
CA VAL A 211 29.49 3.86 21.37
C VAL A 211 28.31 4.62 21.92
N THR A 212 27.51 3.94 22.74
CA THR A 212 26.28 4.46 23.32
C THR A 212 26.26 4.30 24.84
N THR A 213 25.67 5.27 25.55
CA THR A 213 25.51 5.19 27.01
C THR A 213 24.30 4.34 27.42
N SER A 214 23.26 4.32 26.59
CA SER A 214 22.03 3.55 26.79
C SER A 214 21.69 2.66 25.59
N LEU A 215 21.03 1.54 25.86
CA LEU A 215 20.59 0.56 24.85
C LEU A 215 19.13 0.20 25.12
N ASP A 216 18.28 0.18 24.08
CA ASP A 216 16.92 -0.32 24.17
C ASP A 216 16.92 -1.77 24.69
N LYS A 217 16.07 -2.05 25.68
CA LYS A 217 15.93 -3.37 26.33
C LYS A 217 15.50 -4.46 25.35
N ARG A 218 14.87 -4.09 24.24
CA ARG A 218 14.42 -5.02 23.19
C ARG A 218 15.56 -5.54 22.31
N LEU A 219 16.74 -4.90 22.35
CA LEU A 219 17.85 -5.30 21.50
C LEU A 219 18.60 -6.50 22.10
N PRO A 220 18.88 -7.54 21.29
CA PRO A 220 19.71 -8.64 21.72
C PRO A 220 21.16 -8.19 21.92
N ARG A 221 21.91 -8.92 22.74
CA ARG A 221 23.34 -8.66 23.00
C ARG A 221 24.15 -9.87 22.57
N GLY A 222 25.38 -9.63 22.10
CA GLY A 222 26.29 -10.68 21.67
C GLY A 222 27.18 -10.27 20.51
N GLU A 223 28.05 -11.21 20.12
CA GLU A 223 28.99 -11.00 19.03
C GLU A 223 28.36 -11.10 17.65
N ASN A 224 27.31 -11.91 17.53
CA ASN A 224 26.55 -12.13 16.30
C ASN A 224 25.09 -11.76 16.55
N VAL A 225 24.77 -10.50 16.26
CA VAL A 225 23.43 -9.93 16.34
C VAL A 225 22.91 -9.66 14.93
N ASN A 226 21.60 -9.74 14.75
CA ASN A 226 20.94 -9.26 13.55
C ASN A 226 19.64 -8.57 13.97
N ALA A 227 19.71 -7.26 14.21
CA ALA A 227 18.56 -6.48 14.66
C ALA A 227 18.53 -5.11 13.96
N PRO A 228 17.37 -4.66 13.44
CA PRO A 228 17.24 -3.33 12.87
C PRO A 228 17.32 -2.29 13.99
N VAL A 229 18.18 -1.28 13.81
CA VAL A 229 18.44 -0.23 14.79
C VAL A 229 18.36 1.15 14.16
N LYS A 230 18.02 2.14 14.99
CA LYS A 230 18.12 3.56 14.67
C LYS A 230 18.77 4.29 15.84
N LEU A 231 19.53 5.34 15.53
CA LEU A 231 20.17 6.20 16.52
C LEU A 231 20.49 7.56 15.93
N VAL A 232 20.79 8.49 16.82
CA VAL A 232 21.39 9.78 16.48
C VAL A 232 22.64 9.98 17.33
N GLY A 233 23.72 10.45 16.71
CA GLY A 233 24.97 10.67 17.43
C GLY A 233 25.97 11.49 16.64
N TYR A 234 27.03 11.91 17.32
CA TYR A 234 28.09 12.72 16.73
C TYR A 234 29.15 11.84 16.08
N PHE A 235 29.57 12.20 14.87
CA PHE A 235 30.76 11.59 14.29
C PHE A 235 32.01 12.06 15.03
N PHE A 236 32.74 11.12 15.62
CA PHE A 236 33.92 11.40 16.43
C PHE A 236 35.20 11.30 15.62
N LYS A 237 35.47 10.13 15.01
CA LYS A 237 36.69 9.89 14.22
C LYS A 237 36.59 8.64 13.35
N LEU A 238 37.56 8.42 12.47
CA LEU A 238 37.79 7.12 11.85
C LEU A 238 38.55 6.21 12.80
N TYR A 239 37.91 5.14 13.21
CA TYR A 239 38.46 4.14 14.11
C TYR A 239 39.07 2.99 13.32
N SER A 240 40.30 2.61 13.67
CA SER A 240 40.93 1.46 13.04
C SER A 240 40.68 0.16 13.81
N TYR A 241 40.35 -0.91 13.09
CA TYR A 241 40.09 -2.23 13.65
C TYR A 241 40.74 -3.34 12.82
N ALA A 242 41.03 -4.47 13.47
CA ALA A 242 41.55 -5.66 12.80
C ALA A 242 40.39 -6.58 12.38
N SER A 243 40.46 -7.07 11.15
CA SER A 243 39.57 -8.10 10.60
C SER A 243 40.40 -9.21 9.95
N ASN A 244 39.77 -10.29 9.50
CA ASN A 244 40.45 -11.38 8.78
C ASN A 244 41.19 -10.90 7.51
N GLY A 245 40.84 -9.72 6.97
CA GLY A 245 41.48 -9.09 5.82
C GLY A 245 42.58 -8.08 6.13
N GLY A 246 42.95 -7.92 7.41
CA GLY A 246 43.93 -6.93 7.86
C GLY A 246 43.31 -5.76 8.60
N GLN A 247 43.92 -4.58 8.47
CA GLN A 247 43.49 -3.38 9.17
C GLN A 247 42.46 -2.62 8.34
N HIS A 248 41.29 -2.39 8.91
CA HIS A 248 40.18 -1.64 8.30
C HIS A 248 39.86 -0.39 9.12
N MET A 249 39.01 0.46 8.56
CA MET A 249 38.52 1.68 9.19
C MET A 249 37.00 1.68 9.27
N ALA A 250 36.47 2.16 10.38
CA ALA A 250 35.05 2.30 10.63
C ALA A 250 34.79 3.71 11.18
N PRO A 251 33.76 4.43 10.70
CA PRO A 251 33.33 5.66 11.35
C PRO A 251 32.88 5.39 12.79
N LEU A 252 33.41 6.15 13.74
CA LEU A 252 33.04 6.07 15.15
C LEU A 252 32.00 7.12 15.49
N ILE A 253 30.81 6.68 15.89
CA ILE A 253 29.71 7.55 16.32
C ILE A 253 29.54 7.47 17.84
N LEU A 254 29.37 8.63 18.48
CA LEU A 254 29.06 8.75 19.91
C LEU A 254 27.59 9.12 20.06
N SER A 255 26.81 8.25 20.68
CA SER A 255 25.36 8.40 20.82
C SER A 255 24.93 8.29 22.28
N ALA A 256 23.77 8.87 22.60
CA ALA A 256 23.13 8.66 23.89
C ALA A 256 22.43 7.30 23.95
N ARG A 257 21.73 6.93 22.87
CA ARG A 257 20.83 5.78 22.85
C ARG A 257 20.75 5.14 21.49
N VAL A 258 20.78 3.81 21.49
CA VAL A 258 20.44 2.99 20.32
C VAL A 258 19.07 2.35 20.53
N GLU A 259 18.18 2.58 19.58
CA GLU A 259 16.80 2.09 19.62
C GLU A 259 16.55 0.97 18.62
N SER A 260 15.61 0.09 18.96
CA SER A 260 15.13 -0.93 18.05
C SER A 260 14.22 -0.31 16.97
N ASN A 261 14.56 -0.51 15.69
CA ASN A 261 13.77 -0.07 14.54
C ASN A 261 12.90 -1.21 13.98
N ILE A 262 12.16 -1.89 14.86
CA ILE A 262 11.21 -2.93 14.44
C ILE A 262 9.92 -2.23 14.04
N VAL A 263 9.64 -2.17 12.74
CA VAL A 263 8.34 -1.74 12.23
C VAL A 263 7.35 -2.87 12.51
N VAL A 264 6.57 -2.75 13.58
CA VAL A 264 5.44 -3.67 13.84
C VAL A 264 4.41 -3.40 12.74
N ARG A 265 4.37 -4.27 11.73
CA ARG A 265 3.31 -4.24 10.71
C ARG A 265 2.00 -4.61 11.38
N VAL A 266 1.22 -3.62 11.79
CA VAL A 266 -0.19 -3.84 12.08
C VAL A 266 -0.85 -4.07 10.72
N ALA A 267 -1.16 -5.32 10.39
CA ALA A 267 -1.97 -5.59 9.22
C ALA A 267 -3.24 -4.74 9.34
N PRO A 268 -3.65 -3.98 8.31
CA PRO A 268 -4.90 -3.26 8.37
C PRO A 268 -5.97 -4.29 8.68
N SER A 269 -6.61 -4.13 9.84
CA SER A 269 -7.74 -4.96 10.25
C SER A 269 -8.82 -4.75 9.20
N GLY A 270 -8.80 -5.59 8.17
CA GLY A 270 -9.80 -5.57 7.13
C GLY A 270 -11.15 -5.64 7.82
N THR A 271 -11.93 -4.57 7.66
CA THR A 271 -13.31 -4.49 8.14
C THR A 271 -13.99 -5.80 7.79
N GLY A 272 -14.47 -6.54 8.80
CA GLY A 272 -14.87 -7.96 8.73
C GLY A 272 -16.03 -8.31 7.79
N LEU A 273 -16.27 -7.51 6.76
CA LEU A 273 -17.23 -7.70 5.67
C LEU A 273 -16.72 -8.69 4.60
N GLN A 274 -15.43 -9.00 4.57
CA GLN A 274 -14.82 -9.91 3.60
C GLN A 274 -15.47 -11.31 3.51
N PRO A 275 -15.78 -12.02 4.63
CA PRO A 275 -16.50 -13.29 4.54
C PRO A 275 -17.94 -13.14 4.01
N TYR A 276 -18.59 -12.00 4.25
CA TYR A 276 -19.96 -11.75 3.79
C TYR A 276 -20.04 -11.49 2.28
N ILE A 277 -19.03 -10.84 1.69
CA ILE A 277 -18.96 -10.62 0.23
C ILE A 277 -18.80 -11.98 -0.50
N ILE A 278 -17.94 -12.86 0.00
CA ILE A 278 -17.74 -14.20 -0.57
C ILE A 278 -19.03 -15.03 -0.44
N LEU A 279 -19.68 -14.99 0.72
CA LEU A 279 -20.96 -15.68 0.95
C LEU A 279 -22.05 -15.17 0.00
N PHE A 280 -22.16 -13.85 -0.19
CA PHE A 280 -23.14 -13.25 -1.07
C PHE A 280 -22.90 -13.63 -2.53
N ALA A 281 -21.64 -13.58 -3.00
CA ALA A 281 -21.27 -13.98 -4.35
C ALA A 281 -21.58 -15.47 -4.60
N ALA A 282 -21.29 -16.35 -3.63
CA ALA A 282 -21.59 -17.77 -3.72
C ALA A 282 -23.09 -18.06 -3.76
N LEU A 283 -23.88 -17.39 -2.90
CA LEU A 283 -25.35 -17.51 -2.90
C LEU A 283 -25.96 -17.03 -4.22
N PHE A 284 -25.45 -15.92 -4.76
CA PHE A 284 -25.94 -15.39 -6.03
C PHE A 284 -25.60 -16.32 -7.20
N GLY A 285 -24.36 -16.83 -7.26
CA GLY A 285 -23.95 -17.82 -8.26
C GLY A 285 -24.80 -19.10 -8.18
N PHE A 286 -25.02 -19.62 -6.96
CA PHE A 286 -25.85 -20.81 -6.76
C PHE A 286 -27.32 -20.57 -7.17
N GLY A 287 -27.87 -19.40 -6.86
CA GLY A 287 -29.22 -18.99 -7.27
C GLY A 287 -29.37 -18.97 -8.80
N THR A 288 -28.38 -18.42 -9.51
CA THR A 288 -28.41 -18.43 -10.99
C THR A 288 -28.34 -19.84 -11.55
N LEU A 289 -27.52 -20.72 -10.97
CA LEU A 289 -27.40 -22.10 -11.40
C LEU A 289 -28.71 -22.88 -11.20
N LEU A 290 -29.37 -22.73 -10.04
CA LEU A 290 -30.66 -23.37 -9.79
C LEU A 290 -31.76 -22.90 -10.74
N LEU A 291 -31.76 -21.62 -11.10
CA LEU A 291 -32.73 -21.07 -12.05
C LEU A 291 -32.55 -21.70 -13.43
N VAL A 292 -31.30 -21.89 -13.88
CA VAL A 292 -30.99 -22.56 -15.15
C VAL A 292 -31.40 -24.03 -15.13
N THR A 293 -31.12 -24.76 -14.05
CA THR A 293 -31.45 -26.20 -13.96
C THR A 293 -32.95 -26.45 -13.87
N ALA A 294 -33.68 -25.67 -13.06
CA ALA A 294 -35.14 -25.75 -12.98
C ALA A 294 -35.80 -25.45 -14.33
N TYR A 295 -35.22 -24.52 -15.10
CA TYR A 295 -35.69 -24.20 -16.43
C TYR A 295 -35.47 -25.34 -17.43
N HIS A 296 -34.29 -25.97 -17.39
CA HIS A 296 -33.96 -27.10 -18.25
C HIS A 296 -34.88 -28.31 -17.98
N GLN A 297 -35.22 -28.56 -16.71
CA GLN A 297 -36.18 -29.61 -16.35
C GLN A 297 -37.61 -29.31 -16.84
N GLY A 298 -38.06 -28.05 -16.74
CA GLY A 298 -39.37 -27.64 -17.24
C GLY A 298 -39.53 -27.83 -18.76
N ASP A 299 -38.48 -27.56 -19.53
CA ASP A 299 -38.49 -27.70 -20.98
C ASP A 299 -38.59 -29.18 -21.42
N HIS A 300 -37.97 -30.10 -20.68
CA HIS A 300 -38.14 -31.54 -20.91
C HIS A 300 -39.58 -32.00 -20.69
N ILE A 301 -40.24 -31.51 -19.63
CA ILE A 301 -41.62 -31.89 -19.31
C ILE A 301 -42.57 -31.34 -20.41
N PHE A 302 -42.38 -30.09 -20.83
CA PHE A 302 -43.21 -29.45 -21.85
C PHE A 302 -43.09 -30.12 -23.24
N ARG A 303 -41.89 -30.57 -23.62
CA ARG A 303 -41.69 -31.36 -24.86
C ARG A 303 -42.48 -32.67 -24.87
N THR A 304 -42.61 -33.33 -23.72
CA THR A 304 -43.38 -34.58 -23.64
C THR A 304 -44.89 -34.35 -23.73
N GLU A 305 -45.43 -33.26 -23.18
CA GLU A 305 -46.86 -32.95 -23.29
C GLU A 305 -47.26 -32.44 -24.68
N ILE A 306 -46.42 -31.59 -25.30
CA ILE A 306 -46.68 -31.12 -26.66
C ILE A 306 -46.68 -32.28 -27.66
N SER A 307 -45.77 -33.25 -27.52
CA SER A 307 -45.74 -34.43 -28.39
C SER A 307 -47.04 -35.27 -28.33
N LYS A 308 -47.77 -35.21 -27.21
CA LYS A 308 -49.05 -35.92 -27.02
C LYS A 308 -50.26 -35.17 -27.60
N LYS A 309 -50.19 -33.84 -27.69
CA LYS A 309 -51.27 -33.03 -28.29
C LYS A 309 -51.26 -33.02 -29.83
N PHE A 310 -50.15 -33.42 -30.47
CA PHE A 310 -49.99 -33.41 -31.93
C PHE A 310 -50.03 -34.80 -32.60
N ARG A 311 -50.98 -35.68 -32.23
CA ARG A 311 -51.35 -36.88 -33.03
C ARG A 311 -52.65 -37.50 -32.47
N PRO A 312 -53.79 -37.49 -33.19
CA PRO A 312 -53.99 -38.26 -34.44
C PRO A 312 -54.85 -37.60 -35.56
N GLU A 313 -55.26 -36.33 -35.47
CA GLU A 313 -56.12 -35.70 -36.50
C GLU A 313 -55.38 -35.36 -37.82
N ASP A 314 -54.06 -35.18 -37.78
CA ASP A 314 -53.26 -34.83 -38.98
C ASP A 314 -53.02 -36.00 -39.97
N LEU A 315 -53.41 -37.22 -39.60
CA LEU A 315 -53.36 -38.38 -40.51
C LEU A 315 -54.55 -38.40 -41.47
N GLU A 316 -55.71 -37.92 -41.04
CA GLU A 316 -56.91 -37.80 -41.89
C GLU A 316 -56.74 -36.65 -42.89
N SER A 317 -56.22 -35.50 -42.45
CA SER A 317 -55.95 -34.36 -43.35
C SER A 317 -54.91 -34.70 -44.42
N ARG A 318 -53.90 -35.52 -44.10
CA ARG A 318 -52.94 -36.03 -45.09
C ARG A 318 -53.54 -37.03 -46.07
N LYS A 319 -54.42 -37.93 -45.62
CA LYS A 319 -55.15 -38.84 -46.52
C LYS A 319 -56.05 -38.07 -47.48
N VAL A 320 -56.79 -37.09 -46.97
CA VAL A 320 -57.68 -36.23 -47.76
C VAL A 320 -56.90 -35.42 -48.80
N LEU A 321 -55.74 -34.88 -48.44
CA LEU A 321 -54.87 -34.16 -49.39
C LEU A 321 -54.25 -35.09 -50.44
N GLN A 322 -53.93 -36.34 -50.07
CA GLN A 322 -53.38 -37.33 -51.00
C GLN A 322 -54.44 -37.89 -51.95
N GLU A 323 -55.68 -38.04 -51.48
CA GLU A 323 -56.85 -38.40 -52.30
C GLU A 323 -57.22 -37.28 -53.28
N MET A 324 -57.12 -36.01 -52.86
CA MET A 324 -57.30 -34.86 -53.74
C MET A 324 -56.18 -34.71 -54.77
N ALA A 325 -54.93 -35.04 -54.41
CA ALA A 325 -53.78 -34.94 -55.33
C ALA A 325 -53.75 -36.04 -56.40
N GLY A 326 -54.46 -37.16 -56.20
CA GLY A 326 -54.50 -38.29 -57.14
C GLY A 326 -55.56 -38.19 -58.25
N LYS A 327 -56.49 -37.22 -58.17
CA LYS A 327 -57.45 -36.94 -59.25
C LYS A 327 -56.91 -35.82 -60.13
N GLU A 328 -56.48 -36.20 -61.33
CA GLU A 328 -56.23 -35.24 -62.40
C GLU A 328 -57.59 -34.69 -62.88
N TYR A 329 -57.98 -33.54 -62.35
CA TYR A 329 -59.19 -32.85 -62.78
C TYR A 329 -58.90 -32.13 -64.09
N ASP A 330 -59.57 -32.53 -65.17
CA ASP A 330 -59.49 -31.83 -66.45
C ASP A 330 -60.12 -30.42 -66.28
N PRO A 331 -59.34 -29.34 -66.40
CA PRO A 331 -59.83 -27.98 -66.18
C PRO A 331 -60.95 -27.59 -67.17
N THR A 332 -61.08 -28.29 -68.30
CA THR A 332 -62.15 -28.04 -69.27
C THR A 332 -63.52 -28.51 -68.77
N GLU A 333 -63.57 -29.56 -67.93
CA GLU A 333 -64.81 -30.12 -67.39
C GLU A 333 -65.41 -29.21 -66.31
N ILE A 334 -64.55 -28.61 -65.48
CA ILE A 334 -64.94 -27.63 -64.44
C ILE A 334 -65.47 -26.35 -65.08
N LEU A 335 -64.84 -25.86 -66.16
CA LEU A 335 -65.32 -24.69 -66.89
C LEU A 335 -66.65 -24.98 -67.61
N ARG A 336 -66.86 -26.20 -68.09
CA ARG A 336 -68.14 -26.62 -68.69
C ARG A 336 -69.26 -26.62 -67.67
N GLN A 337 -69.01 -27.17 -66.48
CA GLN A 337 -69.96 -27.23 -65.37
C GLN A 337 -70.29 -25.84 -64.81
N ALA A 338 -69.34 -24.91 -64.83
CA ALA A 338 -69.57 -23.51 -64.49
C ALA A 338 -70.37 -22.76 -65.57
N SER A 339 -70.21 -23.12 -66.86
CA SER A 339 -70.95 -22.49 -67.97
C SER A 339 -72.39 -22.98 -68.10
N ASP A 340 -72.66 -24.25 -67.79
CA ASP A 340 -74.02 -24.83 -67.82
C ASP A 340 -74.91 -24.23 -66.70
N ASN A 341 -74.30 -23.81 -65.59
CA ASN A 341 -75.03 -23.26 -64.45
C ASN A 341 -75.38 -21.76 -64.60
N GLN A 342 -75.02 -21.13 -65.72
CA GLN A 342 -75.31 -19.73 -66.02
C GLN A 342 -76.48 -19.52 -67.01
N ASN A 343 -77.06 -20.59 -67.58
CA ASN A 343 -78.21 -20.52 -68.48
C ASN A 343 -79.46 -21.19 -67.89
N VAL A 344 -80.05 -20.55 -66.88
CA VAL A 344 -81.47 -20.74 -66.54
C VAL A 344 -82.17 -19.39 -66.77
N PRO A 345 -83.05 -19.24 -67.79
CA PRO A 345 -83.76 -17.99 -68.03
C PRO A 345 -84.84 -17.71 -66.97
N LYS A 346 -85.06 -16.40 -66.79
CA LYS A 346 -85.96 -15.69 -65.84
C LYS A 346 -87.27 -16.37 -65.46
#